data_AF-A0AAJ7U0J2-F1
#
_entry.id   AF-A0AAJ7U0J2-F1
#
_cell.length_a   1.000
_cell.length_b   1.000
_cell.length_c   1.000
_cell.angle_alpha   90.00
_cell.angle_beta   90.00
_cell.angle_gamma   90.00
#
_symmetry.space_group_name_H-M   'P 1'
#
loop_
_entity.id
_entity.type
_entity.pdbx_description
1 polymer ?
#
loop_
_entity_poly.entity_id
_entity_poly.type
_entity_poly.pdbx_seq_one_letter_code
_entity_poly.pdbx_strand_id
1 'polypeptide(L)'
;MLKVRDARLSGDERVDDGGHESKPCEDNDDLSSSMQRCLNALREARNDSEQFAALLLVTKMLAVENTNAKKRRRIFDAIGFTFINRLLLPSAASNVSTVNEYRSLGIAILACFCTDSELVLNSQVLNKVHILGEILALDQPHEESEDLNLYSILENAVELLTTAEHQFSRVWCNQIVTKMEEAFSAVIYYLKQQVLEEWIGDSFVFASVRVLGSWMAEENLTLKKEIMEIIPSLMQYCWKMQDNEAEPAAKTVEQNPRQFVGDRTVDPLRFLLPGLCHLTAEDDARKLLLEQNLHVLLRLSFQRQWELFKRLMSDEELQTYPDVEMTLRYQCSIFLNLVVTEPQFVKTDENFASLLTLLMDALPLVIGRDCLLILAGNVCALSLMLIRVLDIPALSKATSQQFFTAVIEFISKPYLLQKSTVDGEQSVVVMRSGYKECWEDISELWFLGMQGLGACLARLEWLPLVLLDSGWLLEILQLLANAETKQVAPDLLQSFQSLLTETSLRSSRCKDFVLQHAGRQLSDRYNMDSLKKALDH
;
A
#
# COMPACT_ATOMS: atom_id res chain seq x y z
N MET A 1 -11.29 -16.66 11.17
CA MET A 1 -11.82 -16.69 9.80
C MET A 1 -11.24 -15.48 9.07
N LEU A 2 -9.95 -15.56 8.76
CA LEU A 2 -9.28 -14.60 7.90
C LEU A 2 -9.71 -14.95 6.47
N LYS A 3 -10.24 -13.98 5.73
CA LYS A 3 -10.35 -14.08 4.27
C LYS A 3 -9.36 -13.06 3.74
N VAL A 4 -8.17 -13.52 3.36
CA VAL A 4 -7.18 -12.71 2.67
C VAL A 4 -6.80 -13.44 1.37
N ARG A 5 -6.49 -12.65 0.34
CA ARG A 5 -6.39 -12.93 -1.10
C ARG A 5 -5.91 -14.35 -1.50
N ASP A 6 -6.71 -14.97 -2.36
CA ASP A 6 -6.44 -16.23 -3.05
C ASP A 6 -5.40 -16.00 -4.18
N ALA A 7 -4.10 -15.89 -3.84
CA ALA A 7 -3.02 -15.88 -4.83
C ALA A 7 -2.69 -17.33 -5.26
N ARG A 8 -3.37 -17.82 -6.29
CA ARG A 8 -3.13 -19.17 -6.83
C ARG A 8 -1.92 -19.18 -7.76
N LEU A 9 -0.82 -19.72 -7.26
CA LEU A 9 0.29 -20.20 -8.08
C LEU A 9 -0.16 -21.41 -8.89
N SER A 10 -0.15 -21.31 -10.22
CA SER A 10 -0.20 -22.46 -11.11
C SER A 10 0.96 -22.43 -12.11
N GLY A 11 1.97 -23.24 -11.82
CA GLY A 11 2.40 -24.31 -12.73
C GLY A 11 3.28 -23.98 -13.92
N ASP A 12 4.57 -24.29 -13.73
CA ASP A 12 5.39 -25.13 -14.62
C ASP A 12 5.77 -24.56 -16.00
N GLU A 13 6.94 -23.92 -16.08
CA GLU A 13 7.75 -23.94 -17.30
C GLU A 13 9.23 -24.14 -16.96
N ARG A 14 9.76 -25.25 -17.51
CA ARG A 14 11.18 -25.55 -17.61
C ARG A 14 11.85 -24.48 -18.47
N VAL A 15 12.92 -23.87 -17.98
CA VAL A 15 13.79 -23.03 -18.81
C VAL A 15 15.19 -23.63 -18.85
N ASP A 16 15.61 -23.82 -20.10
CA ASP A 16 16.84 -24.37 -20.61
C ASP A 16 18.03 -23.45 -20.28
N ASP A 17 19.17 -24.09 -20.04
CA ASP A 17 20.44 -23.49 -19.62
C ASP A 17 21.12 -22.79 -20.82
N GLY A 18 21.50 -21.52 -20.66
CA GLY A 18 22.07 -20.68 -21.71
C GLY A 18 22.98 -19.62 -21.11
N GLY A 19 24.20 -20.05 -20.77
CA GLY A 19 25.15 -19.32 -19.95
C GLY A 19 25.61 -17.94 -20.44
N HIS A 20 25.62 -17.02 -19.49
CA HIS A 20 26.62 -15.95 -19.42
C HIS A 20 27.34 -16.08 -18.08
N GLU A 21 28.59 -16.56 -18.11
CA GLU A 21 29.50 -16.64 -16.96
C GLU A 21 29.81 -15.23 -16.43
N SER A 22 28.98 -14.75 -15.51
CA SER A 22 29.39 -13.78 -14.50
C SER A 22 30.07 -14.56 -13.37
N LYS A 23 31.39 -14.35 -13.22
CA LYS A 23 32.20 -14.91 -12.13
C LYS A 23 31.45 -14.81 -10.79
N PRO A 24 31.26 -15.91 -10.04
CA PRO A 24 30.74 -15.81 -8.70
C PRO A 24 31.78 -15.06 -7.86
N CYS A 25 31.36 -13.98 -7.20
CA CYS A 25 32.13 -13.42 -6.10
C CYS A 25 32.29 -14.54 -5.06
N GLU A 26 33.51 -15.08 -4.95
CA GLU A 26 33.91 -15.92 -3.83
C GLU A 26 33.82 -15.07 -2.55
N ASP A 27 32.66 -15.09 -1.90
CA ASP A 27 32.53 -14.70 -0.51
C ASP A 27 33.39 -15.67 0.31
N ASN A 28 34.56 -15.21 0.73
CA ASN A 28 35.42 -15.95 1.66
C ASN A 28 34.65 -16.20 2.96
N ASP A 29 34.11 -17.41 3.05
CA ASP A 29 33.14 -17.91 4.02
C ASP A 29 33.80 -18.34 5.35
N ASP A 30 34.86 -17.64 5.78
CA ASP A 30 35.58 -17.95 7.02
C ASP A 30 35.20 -16.94 8.11
N LEU A 31 34.45 -17.43 9.09
CA LEU A 31 34.11 -16.65 10.28
C LEU A 31 35.41 -16.26 10.98
N SER A 32 35.59 -14.98 11.34
CA SER A 32 36.82 -14.58 12.05
C SER A 32 37.02 -15.48 13.27
N SER A 33 38.22 -16.03 13.46
CA SER A 33 38.53 -16.98 14.54
C SER A 33 38.14 -16.44 15.93
N SER A 34 38.17 -15.10 16.07
CA SER A 34 37.65 -14.35 17.21
C SER A 34 36.14 -14.52 17.42
N MET A 35 35.32 -14.48 16.36
CA MET A 35 33.87 -14.64 16.45
C MET A 35 33.49 -16.07 16.84
N GLN A 36 34.17 -17.08 16.27
CA GLN A 36 33.93 -18.48 16.64
C GLN A 36 34.24 -18.74 18.13
N ARG A 37 35.30 -18.12 18.66
CA ARG A 37 35.63 -18.16 20.09
C ARG A 37 34.55 -17.50 20.95
N CYS A 38 34.00 -16.37 20.52
CA CYS A 38 32.92 -15.70 21.24
C CYS A 38 31.63 -16.54 21.25
N LEU A 39 31.28 -17.16 20.12
CA LEU A 39 30.12 -18.06 20.04
C LEU A 39 30.27 -19.29 20.93
N ASN A 40 31.47 -19.88 20.99
CA ASN A 40 31.75 -21.00 21.88
C ASN A 40 31.65 -20.56 23.35
N ALA A 41 32.21 -19.40 23.71
CA ALA A 41 32.08 -18.86 25.06
C ALA A 41 30.61 -18.64 25.46
N LEU A 42 29.76 -18.23 24.51
CA LEU A 42 28.33 -18.02 24.74
C LEU A 42 27.55 -19.34 24.94
N ARG A 43 27.96 -20.41 24.25
CA ARG A 43 27.40 -21.77 24.40
C ARG A 43 27.89 -22.50 25.64
N GLU A 44 29.12 -22.24 26.07
CA GLU A 44 29.79 -22.91 27.20
C GLU A 44 29.58 -22.20 28.55
N ALA A 45 29.02 -20.98 28.53
CA ALA A 45 28.73 -20.19 29.71
C ALA A 45 27.80 -20.95 30.68
N ARG A 46 28.18 -20.96 31.96
CA ARG A 46 27.56 -21.81 33.00
C ARG A 46 26.52 -21.08 33.84
N ASN A 47 26.52 -19.75 33.78
CA ASN A 47 25.62 -18.88 34.52
C ASN A 47 25.28 -17.63 33.69
N ASP A 48 24.22 -16.93 34.09
CA ASP A 48 23.71 -15.77 33.33
C ASP A 48 24.73 -14.62 33.27
N SER A 49 25.63 -14.49 34.26
CA SER A 49 26.72 -13.49 34.24
C SER A 49 27.78 -13.80 33.17
N GLU A 50 28.17 -15.06 33.02
CA GLU A 50 29.06 -15.51 31.94
C GLU A 50 28.38 -15.37 30.57
N GLN A 51 27.08 -15.68 30.46
CA GLN A 51 26.32 -15.49 29.22
C GLN A 51 26.22 -14.02 28.83
N PHE A 52 25.98 -13.12 29.81
CA PHE A 52 25.92 -11.67 29.58
C PHE A 52 27.26 -11.10 29.13
N ALA A 53 28.36 -11.50 29.78
CA ALA A 53 29.70 -11.08 29.39
C ALA A 53 30.08 -11.56 27.97
N ALA A 54 29.73 -12.82 27.63
CA ALA A 54 29.93 -13.35 26.29
C ALA A 54 29.06 -12.61 25.25
N LEU A 55 27.81 -12.27 25.59
CA LEU A 55 26.91 -11.54 24.72
C LEU A 55 27.40 -10.13 24.40
N LEU A 56 27.87 -9.38 25.39
CA LEU A 56 28.45 -8.04 25.18
C LEU A 56 29.67 -8.07 24.25
N LEU A 57 30.46 -9.13 24.33
CA LEU A 57 31.61 -9.35 23.46
C LEU A 57 31.17 -9.61 22.01
N VAL A 58 30.12 -10.43 21.83
CA VAL A 58 29.51 -10.68 20.52
C VAL A 58 28.91 -9.41 19.93
N THR A 59 28.07 -8.66 20.65
CA THR A 59 27.45 -7.43 20.13
C THR A 59 28.50 -6.38 19.74
N LYS A 60 29.59 -6.26 20.51
CA LYS A 60 30.71 -5.36 20.18
C LYS A 60 31.44 -5.78 18.91
N MET A 61 31.57 -7.08 18.64
CA MET A 61 32.13 -7.58 17.39
C MET A 61 31.23 -7.33 16.17
N LEU A 62 29.91 -7.46 16.34
CA LEU A 62 28.94 -7.19 15.26
C LEU A 62 28.84 -5.71 14.89
N ALA A 63 29.12 -4.81 15.83
CA ALA A 63 29.20 -3.37 15.54
C ALA A 63 30.42 -3.02 14.66
N VAL A 64 31.43 -3.90 14.59
CA VAL A 64 32.70 -3.68 13.87
C VAL A 64 32.73 -4.42 12.53
N GLU A 65 32.08 -5.58 12.43
CA GLU A 65 31.96 -6.37 11.19
C GLU A 65 30.58 -6.21 10.56
N ASN A 66 30.50 -5.85 9.27
CA ASN A 66 29.23 -5.82 8.54
C ASN A 66 28.55 -7.21 8.58
N THR A 67 27.35 -7.28 9.12
CA THR A 67 26.69 -8.54 9.52
C THR A 67 25.71 -9.03 8.45
N ASN A 68 25.95 -10.22 7.90
CA ASN A 68 25.02 -10.90 6.99
C ASN A 68 24.01 -11.80 7.75
N ALA A 69 22.93 -12.22 7.08
CA ALA A 69 21.86 -13.02 7.68
C ALA A 69 22.38 -14.35 8.29
N LYS A 70 23.30 -15.03 7.60
CA LYS A 70 23.93 -16.27 8.10
C LYS A 70 24.68 -16.06 9.43
N LYS A 71 25.43 -14.95 9.58
CA LYS A 71 26.13 -14.60 10.82
C LYS A 71 25.14 -14.33 11.95
N ARG A 72 24.09 -13.54 11.70
CA ARG A 72 23.03 -13.27 12.70
C ARG A 72 22.40 -14.57 13.20
N ARG A 73 22.05 -15.49 12.30
CA ARG A 73 21.46 -16.79 12.64
C ARG A 73 22.32 -17.65 13.55
N ARG A 74 23.64 -17.73 13.28
CA ARG A 74 24.56 -18.50 14.14
C ARG A 74 24.69 -17.92 15.56
N ILE A 75 24.60 -16.61 15.70
CA ILE A 75 24.63 -15.91 17.00
C ILE A 75 23.36 -16.21 17.77
N PHE A 76 22.23 -16.11 17.09
CA PHE A 76 20.92 -16.46 17.60
C PHE A 76 20.83 -17.92 18.08
N ASP A 77 21.36 -18.87 17.32
CA ASP A 77 21.48 -20.27 17.74
C ASP A 77 22.38 -20.46 18.96
N ALA A 78 23.42 -19.64 19.11
CA ALA A 78 24.33 -19.69 20.26
C ALA A 78 23.71 -19.11 21.54
N ILE A 79 22.88 -18.06 21.42
CA ILE A 79 22.18 -17.44 22.55
C ILE A 79 21.10 -18.39 23.10
N GLY A 80 20.27 -18.92 22.21
CA GLY A 80 19.17 -19.81 22.56
C GLY A 80 18.01 -19.13 23.28
N PHE A 81 16.80 -19.65 23.07
CA PHE A 81 15.57 -19.07 23.62
C PHE A 81 15.46 -19.16 25.14
N THR A 82 16.13 -20.12 25.77
CA THR A 82 16.10 -20.30 27.22
C THR A 82 16.72 -19.13 27.96
N PHE A 83 17.82 -18.56 27.45
CA PHE A 83 18.44 -17.37 28.03
C PHE A 83 17.56 -16.14 27.84
N ILE A 84 17.00 -15.97 26.64
CA ILE A 84 16.05 -14.88 26.33
C ILE A 84 14.80 -14.96 27.24
N ASN A 85 14.27 -16.15 27.52
CA ASN A 85 13.16 -16.34 28.47
C ASN A 85 13.51 -15.81 29.87
N ARG A 86 14.73 -16.09 30.35
CA ARG A 86 15.20 -15.63 31.67
C ARG A 86 15.44 -14.11 31.71
N LEU A 87 15.85 -13.52 30.59
CA LEU A 87 15.98 -12.07 30.45
C LEU A 87 14.62 -11.35 30.49
N LEU A 88 13.60 -11.89 29.78
CA LEU A 88 12.26 -11.28 29.78
C LEU A 88 11.48 -11.48 31.08
N LEU A 89 11.73 -12.59 31.78
CA LEU A 89 11.08 -12.95 33.04
C LEU A 89 12.13 -13.16 34.14
N PRO A 90 12.80 -12.09 34.62
CA PRO A 90 13.81 -12.21 35.66
C PRO A 90 13.21 -12.69 36.98
N SER A 91 14.02 -13.40 37.78
CA SER A 91 13.59 -13.92 39.09
C SER A 91 13.21 -12.79 40.06
N ALA A 92 12.13 -12.98 40.83
CA ALA A 92 11.56 -12.03 41.80
C ALA A 92 12.52 -11.60 42.94
N ALA A 93 13.71 -12.20 43.03
CA ALA A 93 14.75 -11.84 43.99
C ALA A 93 15.64 -10.65 43.55
N SER A 94 15.45 -10.12 42.34
CA SER A 94 16.20 -8.98 41.80
C SER A 94 15.49 -7.65 42.07
N ASN A 95 16.24 -6.54 42.17
CA ASN A 95 15.63 -5.22 42.37
C ASN A 95 15.02 -4.69 41.05
N VAL A 96 14.08 -3.75 41.14
CA VAL A 96 13.32 -3.27 39.97
C VAL A 96 14.22 -2.77 38.83
N SER A 97 15.35 -2.12 39.13
CA SER A 97 16.27 -1.62 38.09
C SER A 97 16.97 -2.75 37.34
N THR A 98 17.45 -3.80 38.03
CA THR A 98 18.06 -4.96 37.35
C THR A 98 17.04 -5.76 36.56
N VAL A 99 15.80 -5.87 37.03
CA VAL A 99 14.70 -6.51 36.29
C VAL A 99 14.48 -5.79 34.95
N ASN A 100 14.45 -4.46 34.97
CA ASN A 100 14.26 -3.65 33.76
C ASN A 100 15.44 -3.80 32.79
N GLU A 101 16.68 -3.66 33.24
CA GLU A 101 17.87 -3.84 32.38
C GLU A 101 17.92 -5.21 31.66
N TYR A 102 17.55 -6.28 32.36
CA TYR A 102 17.47 -7.62 31.75
C TYR A 102 16.34 -7.73 30.73
N ARG A 103 15.18 -7.13 31.00
CA ARG A 103 14.06 -7.09 30.05
C ARG A 103 14.42 -6.28 28.80
N SER A 104 15.01 -5.09 28.96
CA SER A 104 15.42 -4.24 27.84
C SER A 104 16.37 -4.97 26.90
N LEU A 105 17.35 -5.68 27.47
CA LEU A 105 18.27 -6.49 26.70
C LEU A 105 17.57 -7.68 26.02
N GLY A 106 16.67 -8.37 26.72
CA GLY A 106 15.88 -9.47 26.16
C GLY A 106 15.02 -9.03 24.96
N ILE A 107 14.38 -7.87 25.05
CA ILE A 107 13.58 -7.26 23.99
C ILE A 107 14.47 -6.83 22.82
N ALA A 108 15.59 -6.18 23.07
CA ALA A 108 16.52 -5.77 22.02
C ALA A 108 17.07 -6.96 21.21
N ILE A 109 17.42 -8.06 21.89
CA ILE A 109 17.84 -9.29 21.23
C ILE A 109 16.69 -9.82 20.36
N LEU A 110 15.47 -9.90 20.89
CA LEU A 110 14.32 -10.41 20.14
C LEU A 110 13.94 -9.55 18.94
N ALA A 111 14.01 -8.23 19.05
CA ALA A 111 13.79 -7.34 17.92
C ALA A 111 14.81 -7.61 16.81
N CYS A 112 16.07 -7.80 17.18
CA CYS A 112 17.10 -8.21 16.23
C CYS A 112 16.78 -9.57 15.57
N PHE A 113 16.26 -10.55 16.32
CA PHE A 113 15.77 -11.82 15.75
C PHE A 113 14.66 -11.62 14.72
N CYS A 114 13.75 -10.69 14.99
CA CYS A 114 12.59 -10.45 14.14
C CYS A 114 12.93 -9.77 12.81
N THR A 115 14.12 -9.18 12.68
CA THR A 115 14.61 -8.64 11.39
C THR A 115 14.98 -9.71 10.36
N ASP A 116 15.00 -10.98 10.75
CA ASP A 116 15.24 -12.13 9.86
C ASP A 116 13.93 -12.89 9.63
N SER A 117 13.49 -12.93 8.37
CA SER A 117 12.19 -13.47 7.97
C SER A 117 12.02 -14.96 8.28
N GLU A 118 13.10 -15.75 8.40
CA GLU A 118 12.99 -17.15 8.80
C GLU A 118 12.95 -17.34 10.32
N LEU A 119 13.55 -16.42 11.07
CA LEU A 119 13.64 -16.52 12.53
C LEU A 119 12.41 -15.93 13.22
N VAL A 120 11.78 -14.91 12.65
CA VAL A 120 10.49 -14.38 13.14
C VAL A 120 9.40 -15.45 13.11
N LEU A 121 9.49 -16.42 12.18
CA LEU A 121 8.63 -17.60 12.07
C LEU A 121 8.84 -18.66 13.15
N ASN A 122 9.87 -18.54 13.98
CA ASN A 122 10.14 -19.52 15.02
C ASN A 122 9.05 -19.46 16.10
N SER A 123 8.41 -20.60 16.37
CA SER A 123 7.39 -20.75 17.42
C SER A 123 7.80 -20.17 18.79
N GLN A 124 9.09 -20.14 19.13
CA GLN A 124 9.59 -19.58 20.38
C GLN A 124 9.56 -18.04 20.41
N VAL A 125 9.75 -17.36 19.28
CA VAL A 125 9.59 -15.90 19.14
C VAL A 125 8.11 -15.55 19.26
N LEU A 126 7.26 -16.26 18.51
CA LEU A 126 5.82 -16.00 18.44
C LEU A 126 5.12 -16.28 19.76
N ASN A 127 5.59 -17.29 20.49
CA ASN A 127 5.12 -17.54 21.84
C ASN A 127 5.43 -16.42 22.80
N LYS A 128 6.26 -15.43 22.48
CA LYS A 128 6.59 -14.30 23.35
C LYS A 128 5.77 -13.04 23.07
N VAL A 129 5.02 -12.98 21.97
CA VAL A 129 4.15 -11.82 21.62
C VAL A 129 3.23 -11.42 22.79
N HIS A 130 2.64 -12.39 23.49
CA HIS A 130 1.81 -12.09 24.67
C HIS A 130 2.58 -11.42 25.81
N ILE A 131 3.82 -11.85 26.08
CA ILE A 131 4.69 -11.26 27.10
C ILE A 131 5.01 -9.81 26.73
N LEU A 132 5.19 -9.53 25.45
CA LEU A 132 5.43 -8.17 24.94
C LEU A 132 4.20 -7.28 25.15
N GLY A 133 2.99 -7.81 24.92
CA GLY A 133 1.73 -7.13 25.24
C GLY A 133 1.55 -6.86 26.74
N GLU A 134 1.93 -7.80 27.60
CA GLU A 134 1.94 -7.60 29.05
C GLU A 134 2.91 -6.50 29.47
N ILE A 135 4.11 -6.46 28.87
CA ILE A 135 5.12 -5.42 29.15
C ILE A 135 4.60 -4.04 28.75
N LEU A 136 3.96 -3.89 27.58
CA LEU A 136 3.32 -2.64 27.16
C LEU A 136 2.20 -2.17 28.11
N ALA A 137 1.52 -3.10 28.77
CA ALA A 137 0.46 -2.78 29.73
C ALA A 137 1.00 -2.38 31.11
N LEU A 138 2.30 -2.58 31.38
CA LEU A 138 2.93 -2.11 32.61
C LEU A 138 3.20 -0.62 32.49
N ASP A 139 2.56 0.18 33.34
CA ASP A 139 2.79 1.62 33.46
C ASP A 139 4.15 1.88 34.16
N GLN A 140 5.25 1.66 33.43
CA GLN A 140 6.61 1.86 33.89
C GLN A 140 7.34 2.81 32.93
N PRO A 141 8.24 3.68 33.44
CA PRO A 141 9.13 4.44 32.56
C PRO A 141 10.13 3.48 31.91
N HIS A 142 9.96 3.27 30.61
CA HIS A 142 10.85 2.46 29.78
C HIS A 142 11.93 3.33 29.11
N GLU A 143 13.09 2.74 28.80
CA GLU A 143 14.09 3.42 27.97
C GLU A 143 13.60 3.44 26.52
N GLU A 144 13.71 4.59 25.82
CA GLU A 144 13.19 4.78 24.44
C GLU A 144 13.61 3.64 23.46
N SER A 145 14.80 3.07 23.65
CA SER A 145 15.29 1.97 22.82
C SER A 145 14.62 0.61 23.08
N GLU A 146 14.11 0.36 24.29
CA GLU A 146 13.41 -0.88 24.63
C GLU A 146 12.06 -0.95 23.91
N ASP A 147 11.30 0.14 23.91
CA ASP A 147 9.96 0.14 23.31
C ASP A 147 10.01 0.19 21.78
N LEU A 148 10.97 0.89 21.17
CA LEU A 148 11.17 0.84 19.72
C LEU A 148 11.39 -0.59 19.22
N ASN A 149 12.14 -1.37 19.98
CA ASN A 149 12.37 -2.79 19.70
C ASN A 149 11.07 -3.61 19.88
N LEU A 150 10.24 -3.26 20.87
CA LEU A 150 8.95 -3.89 21.12
C LEU A 150 7.96 -3.71 19.96
N TYR A 151 7.82 -2.47 19.48
CA TYR A 151 6.98 -2.16 18.32
C TYR A 151 7.51 -2.78 17.03
N SER A 152 8.83 -2.83 16.85
CA SER A 152 9.43 -3.54 15.72
C SER A 152 9.09 -5.02 15.72
N ILE A 153 9.08 -5.69 16.88
CA ILE A 153 8.69 -7.11 16.96
C ILE A 153 7.23 -7.30 16.52
N LEU A 154 6.33 -6.42 16.99
CA LEU A 154 4.91 -6.48 16.61
C LEU A 154 4.70 -6.24 15.11
N GLU A 155 5.40 -5.29 14.49
CA GLU A 155 5.34 -5.03 13.05
C GLU A 155 5.78 -6.26 12.23
N ASN A 156 6.93 -6.84 12.57
CA ASN A 156 7.41 -8.05 11.91
C ASN A 156 6.45 -9.24 12.14
N ALA A 157 5.77 -9.30 13.29
CA ALA A 157 4.76 -10.32 13.55
C ALA A 157 3.48 -10.13 12.72
N VAL A 158 3.08 -8.88 12.43
CA VAL A 158 1.98 -8.58 11.49
C VAL A 158 2.36 -9.01 10.07
N GLU A 159 3.54 -8.61 9.58
CA GLU A 159 4.05 -9.01 8.25
C GLU A 159 4.17 -10.53 8.09
N LEU A 160 4.47 -11.23 9.18
CA LEU A 160 4.49 -12.69 9.19
C LEU A 160 3.10 -13.28 8.98
N LEU A 161 2.06 -12.73 9.60
CA LEU A 161 0.69 -13.25 9.45
C LEU A 161 0.21 -13.19 7.99
N THR A 162 0.72 -12.24 7.20
CA THR A 162 0.34 -12.08 5.78
C THR A 162 1.10 -13.03 4.85
N THR A 163 2.37 -13.31 5.15
CA THR A 163 3.25 -14.14 4.30
C THR A 163 3.19 -15.64 4.61
N ALA A 164 2.69 -16.01 5.79
CA ALA A 164 2.79 -17.36 6.35
C ALA A 164 1.59 -18.29 6.04
N GLU A 165 0.53 -17.84 5.37
CA GLU A 165 -0.74 -18.59 5.28
C GLU A 165 -0.61 -19.99 4.66
N HIS A 166 0.34 -20.18 3.74
CA HIS A 166 0.62 -21.49 3.11
C HIS A 166 1.65 -22.35 3.86
N GLN A 167 2.34 -21.79 4.84
CA GLN A 167 3.47 -22.44 5.49
C GLN A 167 3.10 -23.08 6.84
N PHE A 168 2.01 -22.64 7.49
CA PHE A 168 1.62 -23.11 8.83
C PHE A 168 0.22 -23.71 8.90
N SER A 169 0.00 -24.52 9.94
CA SER A 169 -1.31 -25.11 10.20
C SER A 169 -2.32 -24.03 10.63
N ARG A 170 -3.58 -24.19 10.24
CA ARG A 170 -4.69 -23.29 10.64
C ARG A 170 -4.82 -23.12 12.16
N VAL A 171 -4.56 -24.19 12.93
CA VAL A 171 -4.62 -24.16 14.40
C VAL A 171 -3.56 -23.20 14.95
N TRP A 172 -2.36 -23.25 14.39
CA TRP A 172 -1.26 -22.39 14.79
C TRP A 172 -1.51 -20.93 14.41
N CYS A 173 -2.01 -20.67 13.19
CA CYS A 173 -2.38 -19.31 12.78
C CYS A 173 -3.42 -18.70 13.73
N ASN A 174 -4.45 -19.47 14.10
CA ASN A 174 -5.46 -19.01 15.06
C ASN A 174 -4.86 -18.67 16.43
N GLN A 175 -3.91 -19.48 16.94
CA GLN A 175 -3.27 -19.21 18.23
C GLN A 175 -2.47 -17.91 18.23
N ILE A 176 -1.78 -17.60 17.13
CA ILE A 176 -1.00 -16.36 17.02
C ILE A 176 -1.92 -15.17 16.89
N VAL A 177 -2.98 -15.27 16.07
CA VAL A 177 -3.98 -14.22 15.95
C VAL A 177 -4.56 -13.87 17.32
N THR A 178 -4.90 -14.86 18.17
CA THR A 178 -5.35 -14.60 19.55
C THR A 178 -4.30 -13.86 20.40
N LYS A 179 -3.02 -14.24 20.32
CA LYS A 179 -1.95 -13.55 21.04
C LYS A 179 -1.73 -12.12 20.55
N MET A 180 -1.87 -11.91 19.24
CA MET A 180 -1.77 -10.59 18.64
C MET A 180 -2.96 -9.72 19.03
N GLU A 181 -4.18 -10.27 19.08
CA GLU A 181 -5.36 -9.57 19.59
C GLU A 181 -5.15 -9.06 21.02
N GLU A 182 -4.56 -9.89 21.91
CA GLU A 182 -4.23 -9.47 23.27
C GLU A 182 -3.20 -8.33 23.28
N ALA A 183 -2.14 -8.43 22.48
CA ALA A 183 -1.12 -7.39 22.38
C ALA A 183 -1.67 -6.06 21.82
N PHE A 184 -2.48 -6.10 20.75
CA PHE A 184 -3.09 -4.90 20.20
C PHE A 184 -4.19 -4.33 21.11
N SER A 185 -4.87 -5.17 21.89
CA SER A 185 -5.76 -4.68 22.96
C SER A 185 -4.98 -3.86 23.99
N ALA A 186 -3.78 -4.30 24.37
CA ALA A 186 -2.91 -3.56 25.28
C ALA A 186 -2.43 -2.24 24.65
N VAL A 187 -2.05 -2.22 23.36
CA VAL A 187 -1.69 -0.98 22.64
C VAL A 187 -2.85 0.02 22.62
N ILE A 188 -4.06 -0.43 22.28
CA ILE A 188 -5.25 0.43 22.27
C ILE A 188 -5.56 0.94 23.69
N TYR A 189 -5.44 0.07 24.69
CA TYR A 189 -5.64 0.45 26.08
C TYR A 189 -4.65 1.52 26.53
N TYR A 190 -3.36 1.33 26.27
CA TYR A 190 -2.31 2.31 26.54
C TYR A 190 -2.65 3.67 25.93
N LEU A 191 -2.94 3.71 24.62
CA LEU A 191 -3.29 4.96 23.94
C LEU A 191 -4.54 5.63 24.55
N LYS A 192 -5.55 4.85 24.95
CA LYS A 192 -6.77 5.37 25.60
C LYS A 192 -6.53 5.98 26.99
N GLN A 193 -5.46 5.58 27.70
CA GLN A 193 -5.12 6.15 29.00
C GLN A 193 -4.39 7.50 28.90
N GLN A 194 -3.69 7.74 27.79
CA GLN A 194 -2.91 8.96 27.60
C GLN A 194 -3.80 10.18 27.30
N VAL A 195 -3.41 11.34 27.82
CA VAL A 195 -4.08 12.61 27.48
C VAL A 195 -3.60 13.07 26.11
N LEU A 196 -4.52 13.44 25.21
CA LEU A 196 -4.18 13.73 23.82
C LEU A 196 -3.15 14.86 23.64
N GLU A 197 -3.14 15.86 24.53
CA GLU A 197 -2.12 16.92 24.52
C GLU A 197 -0.70 16.37 24.70
N GLU A 198 -0.55 15.26 25.42
CA GLU A 198 0.73 14.60 25.71
C GLU A 198 1.18 13.70 24.56
N TRP A 199 0.30 13.40 23.60
CA TRP A 199 0.64 12.61 22.41
C TRP A 199 1.63 13.34 21.50
N ILE A 200 1.62 14.67 21.49
CA ILE A 200 2.49 15.44 20.60
C ILE A 200 3.94 15.32 21.07
N GLY A 201 4.79 14.78 20.19
CA GLY A 201 6.21 14.62 20.47
C GLY A 201 6.56 13.39 21.31
N ASP A 202 5.55 12.60 21.70
CA ASP A 202 5.74 11.31 22.37
C ASP A 202 6.04 10.22 21.32
N SER A 203 7.28 9.74 21.34
CA SER A 203 7.78 8.68 20.45
C SER A 203 7.02 7.36 20.62
N PHE A 204 6.51 7.06 21.82
CA PHE A 204 5.78 5.83 22.15
C PHE A 204 4.37 5.88 21.61
N VAL A 205 3.69 7.03 21.73
CA VAL A 205 2.40 7.24 21.09
C VAL A 205 2.55 7.10 19.58
N PHE A 206 3.57 7.72 18.99
CA PHE A 206 3.83 7.59 17.56
C PHE A 206 4.06 6.13 17.12
N ALA A 207 4.91 5.39 17.84
CA ALA A 207 5.16 3.98 17.54
C ALA A 207 3.91 3.10 17.74
N SER A 208 3.09 3.40 18.77
CA SER A 208 1.79 2.77 19.01
C SER A 208 0.81 2.98 17.87
N VAL A 209 0.69 4.22 17.39
CA VAL A 209 -0.18 4.57 16.25
C VAL A 209 0.32 3.88 14.98
N ARG A 210 1.63 3.84 14.76
CA ARG A 210 2.25 3.18 13.61
C ARG A 210 1.94 1.68 13.59
N VAL A 211 2.19 0.97 14.69
CA VAL A 211 1.93 -0.47 14.77
C VAL A 211 0.44 -0.79 14.68
N LEU A 212 -0.41 0.04 15.29
CA LEU A 212 -1.86 -0.09 15.20
C LEU A 212 -2.34 0.09 13.76
N GLY A 213 -1.73 1.01 13.02
CA GLY A 213 -1.95 1.16 11.58
C GLY A 213 -1.68 -0.11 10.79
N SER A 214 -0.55 -0.79 11.08
CA SER A 214 -0.24 -2.10 10.49
C SER A 214 -1.29 -3.16 10.83
N TRP A 215 -1.77 -3.22 12.09
CA TRP A 215 -2.84 -4.15 12.45
C TRP A 215 -4.16 -3.87 11.74
N MET A 216 -4.53 -2.59 11.64
CA MET A 216 -5.75 -2.17 10.94
C MET A 216 -5.68 -2.46 9.43
N ALA A 217 -4.48 -2.54 8.86
CA ALA A 217 -4.28 -2.83 7.43
C ALA A 217 -4.71 -4.24 7.03
N GLU A 218 -4.71 -5.21 7.95
CA GLU A 218 -4.88 -6.63 7.64
C GLU A 218 -6.33 -7.12 7.53
N GLU A 219 -7.29 -6.22 7.35
CA GLU A 219 -8.73 -6.50 7.19
C GLU A 219 -9.25 -7.58 8.17
N ASN A 220 -8.80 -7.51 9.43
CA ASN A 220 -9.23 -8.43 10.47
C ASN A 220 -10.49 -7.90 11.16
N LEU A 221 -11.43 -8.79 11.48
CA LEU A 221 -12.70 -8.44 12.15
C LEU A 221 -12.54 -8.27 13.68
N THR A 222 -11.31 -8.32 14.18
CA THR A 222 -11.00 -8.42 15.60
C THR A 222 -10.67 -7.03 16.16
N LEU A 223 -11.01 -6.80 17.43
CA LEU A 223 -10.88 -5.49 18.09
C LEU A 223 -11.64 -4.33 17.42
N LYS A 224 -12.61 -4.64 16.55
CA LYS A 224 -13.35 -3.61 15.79
C LYS A 224 -14.00 -2.57 16.70
N LYS A 225 -14.59 -2.98 17.81
CA LYS A 225 -15.22 -2.06 18.76
C LYS A 225 -14.18 -1.14 19.41
N GLU A 226 -13.06 -1.71 19.82
CA GLU A 226 -11.96 -1.03 20.47
C GLU A 226 -11.29 -0.02 19.53
N ILE A 227 -11.12 -0.39 18.25
CA ILE A 227 -10.64 0.48 17.16
C ILE A 227 -11.63 1.63 16.93
N MET A 228 -12.92 1.34 16.81
CA MET A 228 -13.96 2.37 16.63
C MET A 228 -13.97 3.38 17.78
N GLU A 229 -13.76 2.93 19.01
CA GLU A 229 -13.69 3.82 20.18
C GLU A 229 -12.45 4.74 20.19
N ILE A 230 -11.34 4.34 19.55
CA ILE A 230 -10.11 5.15 19.54
C ILE A 230 -9.95 6.05 18.30
N ILE A 231 -10.72 5.80 17.22
CA ILE A 231 -10.70 6.61 15.99
C ILE A 231 -10.73 8.13 16.26
N PRO A 232 -11.61 8.68 17.12
CA PRO A 232 -11.63 10.12 17.38
C PRO A 232 -10.27 10.67 17.85
N SER A 233 -9.61 9.98 18.78
CA SER A 233 -8.28 10.36 19.28
C SER A 233 -7.22 10.26 18.20
N LEU A 234 -7.25 9.20 17.38
CA LEU A 234 -6.32 9.04 16.24
C LEU A 234 -6.48 10.18 15.23
N MET A 235 -7.71 10.55 14.87
CA MET A 235 -7.97 11.63 13.93
C MET A 235 -7.49 12.98 14.49
N GLN A 236 -7.79 13.26 15.76
CA GLN A 236 -7.36 14.50 16.39
C GLN A 236 -5.82 14.58 16.53
N TYR A 237 -5.14 13.45 16.75
CA TYR A 237 -3.69 13.37 16.73
C TYR A 237 -3.11 13.69 15.34
N CYS A 238 -3.65 13.10 14.27
CA CYS A 238 -3.24 13.41 12.90
C CYS A 238 -3.44 14.89 12.55
N TRP A 239 -4.56 15.50 12.97
CA TRP A 239 -4.81 16.93 12.80
C TRP A 239 -3.74 17.79 13.48
N LYS A 240 -3.45 17.53 14.76
CA LYS A 240 -2.45 18.27 15.53
C LYS A 240 -1.05 18.17 14.90
N MET A 241 -0.68 16.98 14.40
CA MET A 241 0.60 16.77 13.73
C MET A 241 0.70 17.51 12.39
N GLN A 242 -0.42 17.64 11.67
CA GLN A 242 -0.46 18.39 10.42
C GLN A 242 -0.32 19.91 10.62
N ASP A 243 -0.91 20.46 11.69
CA ASP A 243 -0.77 21.88 12.02
C ASP A 243 0.64 22.24 12.50
N ASN A 244 1.31 21.37 13.27
CA ASN A 244 2.67 21.59 13.76
C ASN A 244 3.73 21.62 12.64
N GLU A 245 3.53 20.88 11.54
CA GLU A 245 4.44 20.95 10.37
C GLU A 245 4.34 22.27 9.58
N ALA A 246 3.31 23.10 9.83
CA ALA A 246 3.18 24.40 9.18
C ALA A 246 4.12 25.47 9.77
N GLU A 247 4.78 25.21 10.90
CA GLU A 247 5.89 26.03 11.39
C GLU A 247 7.20 25.62 10.68
N PRO A 248 7.96 26.56 10.09
CA PRO A 248 9.11 26.20 9.27
C PRO A 248 10.22 25.60 10.14
N ALA A 249 10.43 24.29 9.97
CA ALA A 249 11.62 23.56 10.42
C ALA A 249 12.86 24.07 9.68
N ALA A 250 13.32 25.26 10.04
CA ALA A 250 14.63 25.75 9.69
C ALA A 250 15.67 25.01 10.54
N LYS A 251 16.56 24.26 9.86
CA LYS A 251 17.70 23.47 10.38
C LYS A 251 17.24 22.08 10.84
N THR A 252 17.66 20.96 10.27
CA THR A 252 19.00 20.55 9.84
C THR A 252 18.83 19.28 9.00
N VAL A 253 19.22 19.29 7.72
CA VAL A 253 19.26 18.05 6.91
C VAL A 253 20.72 17.73 6.64
N GLU A 254 21.29 16.90 7.51
CA GLU A 254 22.51 16.15 7.20
C GLU A 254 22.35 14.69 7.68
N GLN A 255 22.33 13.79 6.69
CA GLN A 255 22.98 12.45 6.68
C GLN A 255 22.32 11.27 7.45
N ASN A 256 21.59 10.41 6.74
CA ASN A 256 21.89 8.98 6.48
C ASN A 256 20.63 8.15 6.10
N PRO A 257 20.53 7.53 4.90
CA PRO A 257 19.30 6.88 4.42
C PRO A 257 18.94 5.51 5.04
N ARG A 258 19.52 5.08 6.16
CA ARG A 258 19.37 3.69 6.67
C ARG A 258 19.14 3.53 8.17
N GLN A 259 18.71 4.59 8.86
CA GLN A 259 18.29 4.49 10.25
C GLN A 259 16.84 4.94 10.37
N PHE A 260 15.92 3.98 10.47
CA PHE A 260 14.55 4.19 10.96
C PHE A 260 14.61 4.52 12.47
N VAL A 261 15.17 5.68 12.79
CA VAL A 261 15.21 6.22 14.15
C VAL A 261 14.29 7.42 14.14
N GLY A 262 13.10 7.27 14.73
CA GLY A 262 12.16 8.31 15.16
C GLY A 262 12.29 9.68 14.50
N ASP A 263 12.15 9.76 13.17
CA ASP A 263 12.17 11.06 12.51
C ASP A 263 10.81 11.73 12.73
N ARG A 264 10.81 12.81 13.51
CA ARG A 264 9.63 13.62 13.89
C ARG A 264 8.98 14.33 12.70
N THR A 265 9.42 14.04 11.47
CA THR A 265 9.02 14.59 10.17
C THR A 265 8.00 13.71 9.44
N VAL A 266 7.61 12.59 10.05
CA VAL A 266 6.80 11.57 9.40
C VAL A 266 5.33 11.69 9.79
N ASP A 267 4.47 11.93 8.80
CA ASP A 267 3.01 12.05 8.96
C ASP A 267 2.38 10.75 9.53
N PRO A 268 1.82 10.74 10.75
CA PRO A 268 1.23 9.53 11.34
C PRO A 268 0.01 9.03 10.55
N LEU A 269 -0.66 9.90 9.79
CA LEU A 269 -1.80 9.53 8.96
C LEU A 269 -1.42 8.43 7.97
N ARG A 270 -0.20 8.47 7.43
CA ARG A 270 0.27 7.54 6.39
C ARG A 270 0.17 6.07 6.81
N PHE A 271 0.40 5.79 8.10
CA PHE A 271 0.35 4.43 8.64
C PHE A 271 -1.09 3.96 8.86
N LEU A 272 -2.02 4.88 9.06
CA LEU A 272 -3.43 4.58 9.24
C LEU A 272 -4.16 4.39 7.91
N LEU A 273 -3.65 4.96 6.81
CA LEU A 273 -4.34 4.95 5.50
C LEU A 273 -4.78 3.56 5.02
N PRO A 274 -3.97 2.49 5.09
CA PRO A 274 -4.43 1.15 4.68
C PRO A 274 -5.64 0.68 5.49
N GLY A 275 -5.61 0.85 6.82
CA GLY A 275 -6.74 0.50 7.67
C GLY A 275 -7.96 1.39 7.48
N LEU A 276 -7.76 2.69 7.27
CA LEU A 276 -8.84 3.64 6.95
C LEU A 276 -9.50 3.31 5.60
N CYS A 277 -8.76 2.75 4.64
CA CYS A 277 -9.31 2.27 3.38
C CYS A 277 -10.37 1.18 3.62
N HIS A 278 -10.09 0.20 4.50
CA HIS A 278 -11.06 -0.83 4.86
C HIS A 278 -12.25 -0.24 5.63
N LEU A 279 -11.98 0.57 6.65
CA LEU A 279 -13.03 1.17 7.48
C LEU A 279 -13.98 2.07 6.70
N THR A 280 -13.51 2.78 5.67
CA THR A 280 -14.38 3.62 4.83
C THR A 280 -15.32 2.79 3.94
N ALA A 281 -15.04 1.52 3.69
CA ALA A 281 -15.98 0.63 3.01
C ALA A 281 -17.15 0.20 3.91
N GLU A 282 -16.99 0.26 5.24
CA GLU A 282 -18.01 -0.16 6.20
C GLU A 282 -18.91 1.01 6.65
N ASP A 283 -20.23 0.77 6.74
CA ASP A 283 -21.21 1.83 6.99
C ASP A 283 -21.00 2.61 8.31
N ASP A 284 -20.86 1.91 9.44
CA ASP A 284 -20.75 2.55 10.76
C ASP A 284 -19.40 3.25 10.94
N ALA A 285 -18.32 2.62 10.47
CA ALA A 285 -16.97 3.18 10.53
C ALA A 285 -16.82 4.40 9.61
N ARG A 286 -17.35 4.34 8.40
CA ARG A 286 -17.38 5.48 7.47
C ARG A 286 -18.10 6.69 8.07
N LYS A 287 -19.27 6.50 8.68
CA LYS A 287 -20.02 7.60 9.32
C LYS A 287 -19.20 8.25 10.43
N LEU A 288 -18.62 7.45 11.32
CA LEU A 288 -17.75 7.96 12.39
C LEU A 288 -16.57 8.76 11.81
N LEU A 289 -15.90 8.23 10.78
CA LEU A 289 -14.77 8.91 10.15
C LEU A 289 -15.18 10.24 9.47
N LEU A 290 -16.36 10.31 8.88
CA LEU A 290 -16.91 11.56 8.34
C LEU A 290 -17.22 12.57 9.45
N GLU A 291 -17.78 12.13 10.59
CA GLU A 291 -17.99 12.98 11.78
C GLU A 291 -16.67 13.54 12.33
N GLN A 292 -15.58 12.79 12.20
CA GLN A 292 -14.21 13.23 12.56
C GLN A 292 -13.52 14.07 11.47
N ASN A 293 -14.25 14.49 10.42
CA ASN A 293 -13.74 15.28 9.30
C ASN A 293 -12.57 14.62 8.54
N LEU A 294 -12.55 13.29 8.44
CA LEU A 294 -11.50 12.56 7.71
C LEU A 294 -11.31 13.09 6.28
N HIS A 295 -12.40 13.37 5.56
CA HIS A 295 -12.36 13.90 4.19
C HIS A 295 -11.60 15.23 4.07
N VAL A 296 -11.69 16.10 5.08
CA VAL A 296 -10.96 17.38 5.11
C VAL A 296 -9.47 17.12 5.37
N LEU A 297 -9.16 16.27 6.35
CA LEU A 297 -7.79 15.88 6.71
C LEU A 297 -7.08 15.24 5.50
N LEU A 298 -7.73 14.27 4.84
CA LEU A 298 -7.22 13.62 3.65
C LEU A 298 -6.98 14.61 2.52
N ARG A 299 -7.87 15.59 2.31
CA ARG A 299 -7.73 16.55 1.22
C ARG A 299 -6.55 17.50 1.45
N LEU A 300 -6.33 17.95 2.69
CA LEU A 300 -5.13 18.72 3.05
C LEU A 300 -3.85 17.90 2.88
N SER A 301 -3.86 16.66 3.40
CA SER A 301 -2.70 15.77 3.30
C SER A 301 -2.39 15.43 1.83
N PHE A 302 -3.40 15.11 1.01
CA PHE A 302 -3.23 14.84 -0.42
C PHE A 302 -2.57 16.01 -1.14
N GLN A 303 -3.01 17.25 -0.88
CA GLN A 303 -2.39 18.43 -1.47
C GLN A 303 -0.91 18.55 -1.09
N ARG A 304 -0.56 18.37 0.18
CA ARG A 304 0.83 18.41 0.66
C ARG A 304 1.68 17.31 0.02
N GLN A 305 1.19 16.07 0.05
CA GLN A 305 1.90 14.92 -0.52
C GLN A 305 2.06 15.07 -2.03
N TRP A 306 1.07 15.63 -2.72
CA TRP A 306 1.15 15.93 -4.14
C TRP A 306 2.23 16.98 -4.46
N GLU A 307 2.30 18.07 -3.70
CA GLU A 307 3.36 19.07 -3.88
C GLU A 307 4.76 18.50 -3.62
N LEU A 308 4.90 17.65 -2.59
CA LEU A 308 6.14 16.94 -2.33
C LEU A 308 6.48 16.00 -3.50
N PHE A 309 5.52 15.19 -3.94
CA PHE A 309 5.68 14.27 -5.06
C PHE A 309 6.11 14.98 -6.35
N LYS A 310 5.52 16.15 -6.68
CA LYS A 310 5.94 16.96 -7.83
C LYS A 310 7.39 17.43 -7.75
N ARG A 311 7.85 17.83 -6.56
CA ARG A 311 9.25 18.23 -6.35
C ARG A 311 10.18 17.05 -6.58
N LEU A 312 9.83 15.88 -6.03
CA LEU A 312 10.60 14.65 -6.17
C LEU A 312 10.62 14.12 -7.61
N MET A 313 9.51 14.27 -8.36
CA MET A 313 9.44 13.91 -9.78
C MET A 313 10.36 14.70 -10.70
N SER A 314 10.83 15.87 -10.23
CA SER A 314 11.77 16.72 -10.95
C SER A 314 13.24 16.31 -10.71
N ASP A 315 13.48 15.42 -9.76
CA ASP A 315 14.78 14.86 -9.42
C ASP A 315 14.92 13.44 -10.02
N GLU A 316 16.14 13.02 -10.37
CA GLU A 316 16.37 11.68 -10.96
C GLU A 316 16.19 10.52 -9.94
N GLU A 317 15.89 10.86 -8.67
CA GLU A 317 15.81 9.93 -7.53
C GLU A 317 14.38 9.48 -7.15
N LEU A 318 13.45 9.33 -8.11
CA LEU A 318 12.11 8.84 -7.80
C LEU A 318 12.11 7.45 -7.12
N GLN A 319 13.18 6.66 -7.31
CA GLN A 319 13.35 5.35 -6.69
C GLN A 319 13.56 5.40 -5.17
N THR A 320 13.81 6.58 -4.58
CA THR A 320 14.15 6.73 -3.16
C THR A 320 12.93 7.03 -2.27
N TYR A 321 11.73 7.25 -2.83
CA TYR A 321 10.55 7.70 -2.08
C TYR A 321 9.27 6.87 -2.34
N PRO A 322 9.30 5.54 -2.17
CA PRO A 322 8.15 4.65 -2.39
C PRO A 322 6.92 5.04 -1.55
N ASP A 323 7.14 5.66 -0.38
CA ASP A 323 6.07 5.96 0.58
C ASP A 323 5.09 7.06 0.10
N VAL A 324 5.54 8.04 -0.68
CA VAL A 324 4.69 9.19 -1.06
C VAL A 324 3.67 8.80 -2.12
N GLU A 325 4.11 8.06 -3.15
CA GLU A 325 3.21 7.54 -4.19
C GLU A 325 2.17 6.59 -3.58
N MET A 326 2.59 5.69 -2.71
CA MET A 326 1.69 4.77 -2.00
C MET A 326 0.68 5.52 -1.12
N THR A 327 1.12 6.57 -0.43
CA THR A 327 0.23 7.44 0.35
C THR A 327 -0.87 8.06 -0.53
N LEU A 328 -0.50 8.62 -1.68
CA LEU A 328 -1.45 9.19 -2.64
C LEU A 328 -2.43 8.14 -3.18
N ARG A 329 -1.96 6.92 -3.44
CA ARG A 329 -2.80 5.79 -3.89
C ARG A 329 -3.86 5.43 -2.85
N TYR A 330 -3.48 5.22 -1.59
CA TYR A 330 -4.45 4.92 -0.53
C TYR A 330 -5.44 6.05 -0.32
N GLN A 331 -4.99 7.31 -0.36
CA GLN A 331 -5.89 8.46 -0.28
C GLN A 331 -6.91 8.46 -1.41
N CYS A 332 -6.50 8.15 -2.65
CA CYS A 332 -7.43 8.02 -3.77
C CYS A 332 -8.46 6.90 -3.53
N SER A 333 -8.01 5.74 -3.03
CA SER A 333 -8.90 4.62 -2.73
C SER A 333 -9.92 4.96 -1.64
N ILE A 334 -9.49 5.63 -0.56
CA ILE A 334 -10.41 6.09 0.49
C ILE A 334 -11.44 7.09 -0.07
N PHE A 335 -10.98 8.07 -0.86
CA PHE A 335 -11.92 9.01 -1.49
C PHE A 335 -12.89 8.31 -2.43
N LEU A 336 -12.45 7.27 -3.15
CA LEU A 336 -13.32 6.50 -4.03
C LEU A 336 -14.43 5.79 -3.24
N ASN A 337 -14.09 5.20 -2.09
CA ASN A 337 -15.10 4.64 -1.19
C ASN A 337 -16.14 5.69 -0.81
N LEU A 338 -15.72 6.89 -0.40
CA LEU A 338 -16.63 7.98 -0.02
C LEU A 338 -17.51 8.46 -1.20
N VAL A 339 -16.94 8.59 -2.40
CA VAL A 339 -17.66 9.02 -3.61
C VAL A 339 -18.74 8.01 -4.01
N VAL A 340 -18.43 6.72 -3.90
CA VAL A 340 -19.37 5.65 -4.25
C VAL A 340 -20.46 5.48 -3.18
N THR A 341 -20.10 5.56 -1.90
CA THR A 341 -21.01 5.21 -0.79
C THR A 341 -21.80 6.40 -0.25
N GLU A 342 -21.27 7.63 -0.32
CA GLU A 342 -21.87 8.84 0.25
C GLU A 342 -22.06 9.97 -0.79
N PRO A 343 -22.66 9.71 -1.98
CA PRO A 343 -22.69 10.66 -3.09
C PRO A 343 -23.44 11.96 -2.76
N GLN A 344 -24.43 11.92 -1.85
CA GLN A 344 -25.17 13.12 -1.45
C GLN A 344 -24.31 14.06 -0.60
N PHE A 345 -23.54 13.50 0.33
CA PHE A 345 -22.59 14.27 1.14
C PHE A 345 -21.50 14.89 0.26
N VAL A 346 -20.91 14.07 -0.63
CA VAL A 346 -19.90 14.50 -1.60
C VAL A 346 -20.38 15.64 -2.48
N LYS A 347 -21.65 15.61 -2.90
CA LYS A 347 -22.23 16.66 -3.74
C LYS A 347 -22.30 18.02 -3.04
N THR A 348 -22.39 18.05 -1.72
CA THR A 348 -22.59 19.29 -0.94
C THR A 348 -21.31 19.86 -0.32
N ASP A 349 -20.27 19.04 -0.14
CA ASP A 349 -19.04 19.46 0.54
C ASP A 349 -17.97 19.98 -0.44
N GLU A 350 -17.49 21.21 -0.21
CA GLU A 350 -16.57 21.92 -1.10
C GLU A 350 -15.16 21.29 -1.18
N ASN A 351 -14.78 20.45 -0.21
CA ASN A 351 -13.49 19.77 -0.25
C ASN A 351 -13.39 18.80 -1.43
N PHE A 352 -14.50 18.20 -1.86
CA PHE A 352 -14.49 17.29 -3.01
C PHE A 352 -14.36 18.04 -4.34
N ALA A 353 -14.94 19.23 -4.46
CA ALA A 353 -14.74 20.10 -5.63
C ALA A 353 -13.28 20.61 -5.71
N SER A 354 -12.70 20.94 -4.55
CA SER A 354 -11.29 21.33 -4.42
C SER A 354 -10.36 20.17 -4.77
N LEU A 355 -10.66 18.97 -4.27
CA LEU A 355 -9.92 17.74 -4.59
C LEU A 355 -9.98 17.42 -6.08
N LEU A 356 -11.16 17.50 -6.72
CA LEU A 356 -11.26 17.24 -8.15
C LEU A 356 -10.37 18.20 -8.96
N THR A 357 -10.32 19.49 -8.59
CA THR A 357 -9.45 20.46 -9.27
C THR A 357 -7.99 20.02 -9.17
N LEU A 358 -7.53 19.63 -7.97
CA LEU A 358 -6.18 19.10 -7.77
C LEU A 358 -5.90 17.84 -8.61
N LEU A 359 -6.85 16.91 -8.67
CA LEU A 359 -6.70 15.67 -9.43
C LEU A 359 -6.67 15.91 -10.95
N MET A 360 -7.47 16.86 -11.44
CA MET A 360 -7.49 17.24 -12.85
C MET A 360 -6.15 17.84 -13.30
N ASP A 361 -5.52 18.62 -12.44
CA ASP A 361 -4.17 19.15 -12.66
C ASP A 361 -3.09 18.06 -12.50
N ALA A 362 -3.34 17.08 -11.64
CA ALA A 362 -2.40 16.01 -11.33
C ALA A 362 -2.25 14.97 -12.45
N LEU A 363 -3.38 14.50 -13.01
CA LEU A 363 -3.39 13.38 -13.96
C LEU A 363 -2.46 13.59 -15.17
N PRO A 364 -2.45 14.76 -15.86
CA PRO A 364 -1.57 14.98 -17.00
C PRO A 364 -0.08 14.88 -16.68
N LEU A 365 0.31 15.04 -15.41
CA LEU A 365 1.71 15.01 -14.97
C LEU A 365 2.23 13.58 -14.71
N VAL A 366 1.34 12.62 -14.48
CA VAL A 366 1.70 11.23 -14.14
C VAL A 366 1.53 10.27 -15.32
N ILE A 367 0.79 10.66 -16.35
CA ILE A 367 0.62 9.85 -17.55
C ILE A 367 1.92 9.75 -18.35
N GLY A 368 2.11 8.59 -18.99
CA GLY A 368 3.25 8.31 -19.86
C GLY A 368 4.47 7.77 -19.13
N ARG A 369 4.38 7.57 -17.80
CA ARG A 369 5.41 6.93 -16.97
C ARG A 369 4.91 5.56 -16.50
N ASP A 370 5.51 4.49 -17.00
CA ASP A 370 5.06 3.11 -16.71
C ASP A 370 5.09 2.78 -15.20
N CYS A 371 6.07 3.32 -14.46
CA CYS A 371 6.16 3.15 -13.01
C CYS A 371 5.00 3.81 -12.22
N LEU A 372 4.24 4.74 -12.83
CA LEU A 372 3.15 5.46 -12.18
C LEU A 372 1.77 5.02 -12.65
N LEU A 373 1.66 3.92 -13.39
CA LEU A 373 0.39 3.46 -13.97
C LEU A 373 -0.70 3.26 -12.90
N ILE A 374 -0.35 2.72 -11.73
CA ILE A 374 -1.34 2.47 -10.67
C ILE A 374 -1.85 3.78 -10.07
N LEU A 375 -0.96 4.76 -9.83
CA LEU A 375 -1.34 6.09 -9.37
C LEU A 375 -2.21 6.80 -10.43
N ALA A 376 -1.82 6.72 -11.71
CA ALA A 376 -2.60 7.29 -12.82
C ALA A 376 -4.02 6.67 -12.89
N GLY A 377 -4.14 5.36 -12.72
CA GLY A 377 -5.43 4.67 -12.65
C GLY A 377 -6.29 5.16 -11.49
N ASN A 378 -5.71 5.29 -10.29
CA ASN A 378 -6.40 5.81 -9.11
C ASN A 378 -6.92 7.23 -9.31
N VAL A 379 -6.05 8.14 -9.77
CA VAL A 379 -6.40 9.55 -10.05
C VAL A 379 -7.46 9.64 -11.15
N CYS A 380 -7.32 8.87 -12.23
CA CYS A 380 -8.26 8.85 -13.36
C CYS A 380 -9.66 8.40 -12.91
N ALA A 381 -9.75 7.24 -12.25
CA ALA A 381 -11.02 6.68 -11.79
C ALA A 381 -11.70 7.62 -10.79
N LEU A 382 -10.97 8.10 -9.78
CA LEU A 382 -11.51 9.02 -8.77
C LEU A 382 -12.02 10.33 -9.40
N SER A 383 -11.24 10.92 -10.30
CA SER A 383 -11.63 12.18 -10.97
C SER A 383 -12.93 12.02 -11.74
N LEU A 384 -13.06 10.96 -12.54
CA LEU A 384 -14.26 10.71 -13.34
C LEU A 384 -15.48 10.40 -12.46
N MET A 385 -15.29 9.68 -11.37
CA MET A 385 -16.36 9.40 -10.40
C MET A 385 -16.80 10.66 -9.66
N LEU A 386 -15.87 11.53 -9.29
CA LEU A 386 -16.18 12.85 -8.73
C LEU A 386 -16.96 13.71 -9.73
N ILE A 387 -16.55 13.79 -10.99
CA ILE A 387 -17.28 14.52 -12.05
C ILE A 387 -18.71 14.00 -12.22
N ARG A 388 -18.92 12.69 -12.05
CA ARG A 388 -20.24 12.08 -12.14
C ARG A 388 -21.16 12.53 -10.99
N VAL A 389 -20.64 12.67 -9.78
CA VAL A 389 -21.41 13.05 -8.58
C VAL A 389 -21.56 14.56 -8.45
N LEU A 390 -20.46 15.28 -8.65
CA LEU A 390 -20.41 16.73 -8.58
C LEU A 390 -21.13 17.30 -9.81
N ASP A 391 -22.16 18.11 -9.56
CA ASP A 391 -22.78 18.89 -10.61
C ASP A 391 -21.91 20.12 -10.79
N ILE A 392 -20.99 20.07 -11.75
CA ILE A 392 -20.00 21.14 -11.97
C ILE A 392 -20.41 21.91 -13.23
N PRO A 393 -21.08 23.08 -13.08
CA PRO A 393 -21.33 24.01 -14.17
C PRO A 393 -20.06 24.44 -14.93
N ALA A 394 -18.88 24.21 -14.34
CA ALA A 394 -17.57 24.72 -14.75
C ALA A 394 -16.65 23.74 -15.53
N LEU A 395 -17.12 22.55 -15.95
CA LEU A 395 -16.36 21.68 -16.87
C LEU A 395 -16.42 22.22 -18.32
N SER A 396 -15.90 23.43 -18.51
CA SER A 396 -15.75 24.02 -19.83
C SER A 396 -14.61 23.33 -20.57
N LYS A 397 -14.73 23.21 -21.91
CA LYS A 397 -13.65 22.65 -22.74
C LYS A 397 -12.30 23.34 -22.46
N ALA A 398 -12.30 24.67 -22.34
CA ALA A 398 -11.08 25.46 -22.16
C ALA A 398 -10.32 25.08 -20.88
N THR A 399 -11.02 24.73 -19.80
CA THR A 399 -10.42 24.41 -18.51
C THR A 399 -10.13 22.91 -18.34
N SER A 400 -10.89 22.03 -18.98
CA SER A 400 -10.77 20.57 -18.75
C SER A 400 -10.19 19.77 -19.92
N GLN A 401 -9.91 20.39 -21.07
CA GLN A 401 -9.46 19.64 -22.25
C GLN A 401 -8.16 18.86 -22.01
N GLN A 402 -7.17 19.45 -21.34
CA GLN A 402 -5.90 18.76 -21.03
C GLN A 402 -6.14 17.53 -20.16
N PHE A 403 -6.98 17.65 -19.14
CA PHE A 403 -7.39 16.53 -18.29
C PHE A 403 -8.08 15.42 -19.09
N PHE A 404 -9.04 15.74 -19.95
CA PHE A 404 -9.72 14.69 -20.74
C PHE A 404 -8.84 14.08 -21.81
N THR A 405 -7.90 14.83 -22.39
CA THR A 405 -6.85 14.26 -23.26
C THR A 405 -6.00 13.25 -22.49
N ALA A 406 -5.59 13.59 -21.27
CA ALA A 406 -4.90 12.69 -20.36
C ALA A 406 -5.75 11.44 -20.04
N VAL A 407 -7.02 11.59 -19.66
CA VAL A 407 -7.95 10.46 -19.43
C VAL A 407 -7.99 9.53 -20.65
N ILE A 408 -8.18 10.08 -21.84
CA ILE A 408 -8.25 9.29 -23.09
C ILE A 408 -6.92 8.56 -23.33
N GLU A 409 -5.78 9.23 -23.12
CA GLU A 409 -4.46 8.64 -23.28
C GLU A 409 -4.19 7.48 -22.31
N PHE A 410 -4.64 7.58 -21.05
CA PHE A 410 -4.53 6.48 -20.09
C PHE A 410 -5.43 5.30 -20.49
N ILE A 411 -6.71 5.57 -20.74
CA ILE A 411 -7.70 4.51 -20.95
C ILE A 411 -7.47 3.79 -22.29
N SER A 412 -6.95 4.47 -23.32
CA SER A 412 -6.75 3.87 -24.64
C SER A 412 -5.59 2.89 -24.75
N LYS A 413 -4.61 2.99 -23.86
CA LYS A 413 -3.32 2.31 -24.00
C LYS A 413 -3.25 0.81 -23.66
N PRO A 414 -4.05 0.20 -22.74
CA PRO A 414 -3.75 -1.14 -22.23
C PRO A 414 -3.69 -2.22 -23.31
N TYR A 415 -4.60 -2.18 -24.29
CA TYR A 415 -4.76 -3.22 -25.30
C TYR A 415 -4.17 -2.81 -26.65
N LEU A 416 -3.52 -3.74 -27.32
CA LEU A 416 -3.06 -3.56 -28.71
C LEU A 416 -3.28 -4.82 -29.52
N LEU A 417 -3.26 -4.64 -30.84
CA LEU A 417 -3.33 -5.74 -31.80
C LEU A 417 -1.90 -6.16 -32.20
N GLN A 418 -1.54 -7.41 -31.90
CA GLN A 418 -0.24 -7.98 -32.28
C GLN A 418 -0.43 -9.06 -33.35
N LYS A 419 0.37 -9.03 -34.42
CA LYS A 419 0.37 -10.09 -35.44
C LYS A 419 1.02 -11.35 -34.88
N SER A 420 0.38 -12.50 -35.04
CA SER A 420 0.95 -13.80 -34.66
C SER A 420 2.25 -14.06 -35.41
N THR A 421 3.29 -14.45 -34.67
CA THR A 421 4.59 -14.84 -35.22
C THR A 421 4.58 -16.24 -35.83
N VAL A 422 3.57 -17.07 -35.50
CA VAL A 422 3.51 -18.49 -35.89
C VAL A 422 2.74 -18.70 -37.18
N ASP A 423 1.65 -17.96 -37.40
CA ASP A 423 0.76 -18.16 -38.56
C ASP A 423 0.64 -16.94 -39.49
N GLY A 424 1.25 -15.79 -39.17
CA GLY A 424 1.39 -14.60 -40.04
C GLY A 424 0.10 -13.87 -40.46
N GLU A 425 -1.05 -14.56 -40.47
CA GLU A 425 -2.34 -14.04 -40.92
C GLU A 425 -3.25 -13.64 -39.76
N GLN A 426 -3.10 -14.25 -38.58
CA GLN A 426 -3.99 -14.01 -37.45
C GLN A 426 -3.42 -12.97 -36.48
N SER A 427 -4.22 -11.95 -36.18
CA SER A 427 -3.89 -10.91 -35.21
C SER A 427 -4.56 -11.21 -33.87
N VAL A 428 -3.81 -11.06 -32.77
CA VAL A 428 -4.25 -11.36 -31.41
C VAL A 428 -4.32 -10.07 -30.61
N VAL A 429 -5.38 -9.95 -29.80
CA VAL A 429 -5.49 -8.86 -28.81
C VAL A 429 -4.61 -9.21 -27.62
N VAL A 430 -3.62 -8.36 -27.36
CA VAL A 430 -2.69 -8.52 -26.24
C VAL A 430 -2.64 -7.25 -25.41
N MET A 431 -2.25 -7.41 -24.16
CA MET A 431 -2.00 -6.28 -23.26
C MET A 431 -0.55 -5.80 -23.40
N ARG A 432 -0.34 -4.49 -23.34
CA ARG A 432 1.01 -3.90 -23.25
C ARG A 432 1.74 -4.41 -22.01
N SER A 433 3.05 -4.62 -22.09
CA SER A 433 3.87 -5.16 -21.00
C SER A 433 3.72 -4.38 -19.69
N GLY A 434 3.82 -3.05 -19.74
CA GLY A 434 3.67 -2.21 -18.53
C GLY A 434 2.32 -2.37 -17.84
N TYR A 435 1.23 -2.51 -18.60
CA TYR A 435 -0.10 -2.79 -18.04
C TYR A 435 -0.24 -4.23 -17.56
N LYS A 436 0.36 -5.19 -18.29
CA LYS A 436 0.30 -6.62 -17.94
C LYS A 436 0.90 -6.89 -16.55
N GLU A 437 1.98 -6.20 -16.19
CA GLU A 437 2.67 -6.36 -14.91
C GLU A 437 1.83 -5.89 -13.71
N CYS A 438 0.94 -4.92 -13.90
CA CYS A 438 0.13 -4.31 -12.83
C CYS A 438 -1.39 -4.44 -13.06
N TRP A 439 -1.83 -5.29 -13.99
CA TRP A 439 -3.25 -5.34 -14.39
C TRP A 439 -4.18 -5.77 -13.25
N GLU A 440 -3.73 -6.66 -12.36
CA GLU A 440 -4.52 -7.07 -11.21
C GLU A 440 -4.86 -5.88 -10.29
N ASP A 441 -3.96 -4.91 -10.16
CA ASP A 441 -4.16 -3.71 -9.34
C ASP A 441 -4.91 -2.59 -10.07
N ILE A 442 -4.91 -2.59 -11.42
CA ILE A 442 -5.45 -1.50 -12.24
C ILE A 442 -6.80 -1.84 -12.88
N SER A 443 -7.10 -3.12 -13.14
CA SER A 443 -8.23 -3.53 -13.97
C SER A 443 -9.56 -2.93 -13.52
N GLU A 444 -9.89 -3.03 -12.23
CA GLU A 444 -11.11 -2.44 -11.66
C GLU A 444 -11.15 -0.92 -11.81
N LEU A 445 -10.03 -0.23 -11.57
CA LEU A 445 -9.89 1.21 -11.76
C LEU A 445 -10.08 1.60 -13.24
N TRP A 446 -9.56 0.80 -14.16
CA TRP A 446 -9.70 1.03 -15.60
C TRP A 446 -11.15 0.88 -16.05
N PHE A 447 -11.85 -0.18 -15.61
CA PHE A 447 -13.27 -0.37 -15.93
C PHE A 447 -14.13 0.73 -15.31
N LEU A 448 -13.83 1.16 -14.09
CA LEU A 448 -14.51 2.29 -13.47
C LEU A 448 -14.25 3.60 -14.23
N GLY A 449 -13.02 3.78 -14.71
CA GLY A 449 -12.64 4.88 -15.61
C GLY A 449 -13.42 4.85 -16.93
N MET A 450 -13.56 3.70 -17.58
CA MET A 450 -14.39 3.54 -18.79
C MET A 450 -15.84 3.96 -18.56
N GLN A 451 -16.44 3.53 -17.45
CA GLN A 451 -17.81 3.90 -17.08
C GLN A 451 -17.92 5.40 -16.79
N GLY A 452 -16.95 5.96 -16.06
CA GLY A 452 -16.89 7.38 -15.75
C GLY A 452 -16.74 8.25 -17.01
N LEU A 453 -15.89 7.85 -17.95
CA LEU A 453 -15.73 8.52 -19.24
C LEU A 453 -17.01 8.45 -20.08
N GLY A 454 -17.67 7.29 -20.12
CA GLY A 454 -18.97 7.14 -20.76
C GLY A 454 -20.02 8.10 -20.21
N ALA A 455 -20.11 8.22 -18.88
CA ALA A 455 -21.00 9.18 -18.23
C ALA A 455 -20.65 10.65 -18.57
N CYS A 456 -19.37 10.97 -18.73
CA CYS A 456 -18.93 12.29 -19.18
C CYS A 456 -19.32 12.57 -20.63
N LEU A 457 -19.16 11.59 -21.54
CA LEU A 457 -19.57 11.70 -22.95
C LEU A 457 -21.07 11.99 -23.09
N ALA A 458 -21.89 11.41 -22.23
CA ALA A 458 -23.33 11.65 -22.20
C ALA A 458 -23.72 13.09 -21.80
N ARG A 459 -22.83 13.80 -21.09
CA ARG A 459 -23.08 15.13 -20.51
C ARG A 459 -22.36 16.27 -21.22
N LEU A 460 -21.19 16.00 -21.80
CA LEU A 460 -20.29 17.01 -22.36
C LEU A 460 -20.28 16.96 -23.89
N GLU A 461 -21.03 17.86 -24.54
CA GLU A 461 -21.23 17.89 -26.00
C GLU A 461 -19.92 17.98 -26.81
N TRP A 462 -18.88 18.59 -26.25
CA TRP A 462 -17.59 18.77 -26.93
C TRP A 462 -16.65 17.55 -26.80
N LEU A 463 -16.88 16.67 -25.83
CA LEU A 463 -15.97 15.56 -25.51
C LEU A 463 -15.94 14.46 -26.59
N PRO A 464 -17.07 14.08 -27.24
CA PRO A 464 -17.04 13.14 -28.37
C PRO A 464 -16.06 13.52 -29.48
N LEU A 465 -15.93 14.82 -29.77
CA LEU A 465 -14.98 15.29 -30.80
C LEU A 465 -13.53 15.19 -30.34
N VAL A 466 -13.24 15.38 -29.05
CA VAL A 466 -11.89 15.15 -28.50
C VAL A 466 -11.51 13.67 -28.58
N LEU A 467 -12.48 12.78 -28.33
CA LEU A 467 -12.32 11.33 -28.49
C LEU A 467 -12.08 10.91 -29.95
N LEU A 468 -12.75 11.58 -30.90
CA LEU A 468 -12.53 11.37 -32.33
C LEU A 468 -11.14 11.85 -32.75
N ASP A 469 -10.77 13.06 -32.33
CA ASP A 469 -9.50 13.71 -32.69
C ASP A 469 -8.28 12.98 -32.08
N SER A 470 -8.45 12.20 -31.00
CA SER A 470 -7.38 11.37 -30.43
C SER A 470 -7.01 10.17 -31.29
N GLY A 471 -7.84 9.79 -32.27
CA GLY A 471 -7.67 8.60 -33.09
C GLY A 471 -8.10 7.28 -32.42
N TRP A 472 -8.47 7.29 -31.13
CA TRP A 472 -8.76 6.06 -30.39
C TRP A 472 -10.00 5.32 -30.92
N LEU A 473 -11.01 6.04 -31.44
CA LEU A 473 -12.15 5.40 -32.10
C LEU A 473 -11.72 4.51 -33.27
N LEU A 474 -10.74 4.95 -34.05
CA LEU A 474 -10.19 4.15 -35.15
C LEU A 474 -9.50 2.90 -34.63
N GLU A 475 -8.70 3.04 -33.57
CA GLU A 475 -7.96 1.93 -32.97
C GLU A 475 -8.90 0.85 -32.44
N ILE A 476 -10.00 1.23 -31.77
CA ILE A 476 -11.03 0.28 -31.30
C ILE A 476 -11.64 -0.46 -32.48
N LEU A 477 -12.07 0.26 -33.53
CA LEU A 477 -12.70 -0.35 -34.69
C LEU A 477 -11.74 -1.27 -35.45
N GLN A 478 -10.47 -0.89 -35.58
CA GLN A 478 -9.42 -1.72 -36.19
C GLN A 478 -9.11 -2.96 -35.34
N LEU A 479 -9.07 -2.84 -34.01
CA LEU A 479 -8.88 -3.96 -33.10
C LEU A 479 -10.02 -4.96 -33.29
N LEU A 480 -11.28 -4.50 -33.23
CA LEU A 480 -12.45 -5.37 -33.40
C LEU A 480 -12.52 -5.99 -34.81
N ALA A 481 -12.13 -5.26 -35.85
CA ALA A 481 -12.14 -5.75 -37.23
C ALA A 481 -11.15 -6.91 -37.44
N ASN A 482 -9.97 -6.83 -36.82
CA ASN A 482 -8.88 -7.75 -37.08
C ASN A 482 -8.72 -8.84 -36.01
N ALA A 483 -9.28 -8.67 -34.81
CA ALA A 483 -9.28 -9.68 -33.77
C ALA A 483 -10.23 -10.83 -34.08
N GLU A 484 -9.91 -12.03 -33.59
CA GLU A 484 -10.90 -13.11 -33.51
C GLU A 484 -11.91 -12.83 -32.39
N THR A 485 -13.19 -13.13 -32.63
CA THR A 485 -14.26 -12.77 -31.68
C THR A 485 -14.08 -13.41 -30.30
N LYS A 486 -13.49 -14.61 -30.23
CA LYS A 486 -13.20 -15.33 -28.99
C LYS A 486 -12.05 -14.73 -28.17
N GLN A 487 -11.20 -13.91 -28.78
CA GLN A 487 -10.04 -13.31 -28.14
C GLN A 487 -10.39 -11.98 -27.44
N VAL A 488 -11.53 -11.38 -27.77
CA VAL A 488 -11.99 -10.16 -27.10
C VAL A 488 -12.79 -10.54 -25.87
N ALA A 489 -12.26 -10.22 -24.68
CA ALA A 489 -12.93 -10.50 -23.42
C ALA A 489 -14.32 -9.82 -23.36
N PRO A 490 -15.35 -10.46 -22.78
CA PRO A 490 -16.71 -9.91 -22.71
C PRO A 490 -16.79 -8.52 -22.07
N ASP A 491 -16.08 -8.29 -20.97
CA ASP A 491 -16.11 -7.00 -20.26
C ASP A 491 -15.44 -5.88 -21.06
N LEU A 492 -14.37 -6.21 -21.79
CA LEU A 492 -13.72 -5.29 -22.72
C LEU A 492 -14.66 -4.93 -23.87
N LEU A 493 -15.33 -5.93 -24.43
CA LEU A 493 -16.30 -5.74 -25.51
C LEU A 493 -17.46 -4.84 -25.08
N GLN A 494 -18.01 -5.08 -23.88
CA GLN A 494 -19.07 -4.27 -23.30
C GLN A 494 -18.62 -2.81 -23.09
N SER A 495 -17.37 -2.61 -22.67
CA SER A 495 -16.78 -1.27 -22.48
C SER A 495 -16.64 -0.53 -23.81
N PHE A 496 -16.14 -1.20 -24.87
CA PHE A 496 -16.06 -0.61 -26.22
C PHE A 496 -17.44 -0.33 -26.82
N GLN A 497 -18.40 -1.25 -26.67
CA GLN A 497 -19.77 -1.03 -27.13
C GLN A 497 -20.36 0.21 -26.47
N SER A 498 -20.22 0.35 -25.15
CA SER A 498 -20.79 1.48 -24.40
C SER A 498 -20.20 2.81 -24.87
N LEU A 499 -18.88 2.87 -25.06
CA LEU A 499 -18.18 4.06 -25.57
C LEU A 499 -18.61 4.43 -27.00
N LEU A 500 -18.62 3.45 -27.91
CA LEU A 500 -19.01 3.66 -29.32
C LEU A 500 -20.48 4.07 -29.43
N THR A 501 -21.34 3.50 -28.59
CA THR A 501 -22.77 3.84 -28.56
C THR A 501 -22.95 5.29 -28.12
N GLU A 502 -22.38 5.68 -26.98
CA GLU A 502 -22.59 7.03 -26.45
C GLU A 502 -21.99 8.10 -27.37
N THR A 503 -20.79 7.89 -27.91
CA THR A 503 -20.18 8.87 -28.82
C THR A 503 -20.98 9.04 -30.13
N SER A 504 -21.57 7.96 -30.64
CA SER A 504 -22.40 7.99 -31.86
C SER A 504 -23.74 8.69 -31.64
N LEU A 505 -24.34 8.50 -30.45
CA LEU A 505 -25.59 9.20 -30.08
C LEU A 505 -25.39 10.71 -29.89
N ARG A 506 -24.21 11.12 -29.41
CA ARG A 506 -23.94 12.52 -29.04
C ARG A 506 -23.27 13.35 -30.13
N SER A 507 -22.72 12.73 -31.17
CA SER A 507 -22.03 13.43 -32.25
C SER A 507 -22.28 12.76 -33.60
N SER A 508 -22.95 13.47 -34.51
CA SER A 508 -23.16 13.01 -35.89
C SER A 508 -21.84 12.74 -36.61
N ARG A 509 -20.81 13.55 -36.36
CA ARG A 509 -19.48 13.34 -36.93
C ARG A 509 -18.84 12.05 -36.44
N CYS A 510 -19.00 11.71 -35.15
CA CYS A 510 -18.52 10.43 -34.61
C CYS A 510 -19.33 9.26 -35.18
N LYS A 511 -20.66 9.40 -35.28
CA LYS A 511 -21.52 8.39 -35.89
C LYS A 511 -21.12 8.10 -37.35
N ASP A 512 -20.93 9.14 -38.15
CA ASP A 512 -20.50 9.03 -39.54
C ASP A 512 -19.13 8.35 -39.64
N PHE A 513 -18.20 8.70 -38.75
CA PHE A 513 -16.90 8.04 -38.66
C PHE A 513 -17.02 6.55 -38.35
N VAL A 514 -17.80 6.18 -37.34
CA VAL A 514 -18.04 4.77 -36.98
C VAL A 514 -18.68 4.02 -38.14
N LEU A 515 -19.63 4.61 -38.86
CA LEU A 515 -20.24 4.02 -40.06
C LEU A 515 -19.23 3.82 -41.20
N GLN A 516 -18.37 4.82 -41.47
CA GLN A 516 -17.33 4.74 -42.50
C GLN A 516 -16.30 3.64 -42.20
N HIS A 517 -16.07 3.34 -40.93
CA HIS A 517 -15.13 2.31 -40.46
C HIS A 517 -15.81 1.00 -40.06
N ALA A 518 -16.83 0.60 -40.83
CA ALA A 518 -17.52 -0.69 -40.73
C ALA A 518 -18.27 -0.95 -39.39
N GLY A 519 -18.62 0.09 -38.64
CA GLY A 519 -19.28 -0.03 -37.34
C GLY A 519 -20.56 -0.87 -37.33
N ARG A 520 -21.37 -0.83 -38.41
CA ARG A 520 -22.57 -1.68 -38.51
C ARG A 520 -22.20 -3.16 -38.63
N GLN A 521 -21.23 -3.51 -39.47
CA GLN A 521 -20.76 -4.89 -39.63
C GLN A 521 -20.13 -5.42 -38.34
N LEU A 522 -19.34 -4.58 -37.65
CA LEU A 522 -18.75 -4.92 -36.36
C LEU A 522 -19.82 -5.11 -35.28
N SER A 523 -20.86 -4.27 -35.27
CA SER A 523 -21.98 -4.42 -34.34
C SER A 523 -22.72 -5.74 -34.51
N ASP A 524 -22.89 -6.23 -35.74
CA ASP A 524 -23.48 -7.54 -36.01
C ASP A 524 -22.53 -8.68 -35.63
N ARG A 525 -21.24 -8.57 -35.99
CA ARG A 525 -20.21 -9.59 -35.72
C ARG A 525 -20.05 -9.88 -34.22
N TYR A 526 -20.15 -8.85 -33.39
CA TYR A 526 -19.94 -8.93 -31.94
C TYR A 526 -21.24 -8.87 -31.13
N ASN A 527 -22.42 -8.88 -31.77
CA ASN A 527 -23.73 -8.77 -31.13
C ASN A 527 -23.90 -7.50 -30.27
N MET A 528 -23.41 -6.35 -30.76
CA MET A 528 -23.50 -5.07 -30.07
C MET A 528 -24.85 -4.36 -30.31
N ASP A 529 -25.93 -4.87 -29.71
CA ASP A 529 -27.29 -4.38 -29.95
C ASP A 529 -27.48 -2.88 -29.68
N SER A 530 -26.80 -2.35 -28.65
CA SER A 530 -26.92 -0.93 -28.30
C SER A 530 -26.28 -0.02 -29.34
N LEU A 531 -25.10 -0.42 -29.85
CA LEU A 531 -24.41 0.31 -30.90
C LEU A 531 -25.21 0.25 -32.19
N LYS A 532 -25.74 -0.92 -32.55
CA LYS A 532 -26.57 -1.10 -33.75
C LYS A 532 -27.75 -0.14 -33.76
N LYS A 533 -28.50 -0.07 -32.66
CA LYS A 533 -29.61 0.89 -32.51
C LYS A 533 -29.17 2.34 -32.63
N ALA A 534 -28.04 2.71 -32.03
CA ALA A 534 -27.48 4.06 -32.12
C ALA A 534 -27.01 4.45 -33.53
N LEU A 535 -26.63 3.48 -34.37
CA LEU A 535 -26.24 3.74 -35.76
C LEU A 535 -27.45 3.82 -36.70
N ASP A 536 -28.57 3.20 -36.34
CA ASP A 536 -29.81 3.15 -37.14
C ASP A 536 -30.64 4.46 -37.04
N HIS A 537 -30.52 5.19 -35.93
CA HIS A 537 -31.14 6.50 -35.67
C HIS A 537 -30.15 7.61 -35.92
#